data_AF-A0A7L5E0F2-F1
#
_entry.id   AF-A0A7L5E0F2-F1
#
_cell.length_a   1.000
_cell.length_b   1.000
_cell.length_c   1.000
_cell.angle_alpha   90.00
_cell.angle_beta   90.00
_cell.angle_gamma   90.00
#
_symmetry.space_group_name_H-M   'P 1'
#
loop_
_entity.id
_entity.type
_entity.pdbx_description
1 polymer ?
#
loop_
_entity_poly.entity_id
_entity_poly.type
_entity_poly.pdbx_seq_one_letter_code
_entity_poly.pdbx_strand_id
1 'polypeptide(L)'
;MNSPSVSDKTSPPSSSNPVENRVKLAGTPAFDPASVIYLEGSGNYTIIHFTDGRRELVAMTLVVVAKQLPALLRVHKSYAIAVTGIGHLRWVGKVNSKRALVITMRNQAQIAVSRRRGAQMAPVLSQRTGIIIGQPLAKM
;
A
#
# COMPACT_ATOMS: atom_id res chain seq x y z
N MET A 1 1.36 63.17 0.10
CA MET A 1 1.93 62.09 -0.72
C MET A 1 2.68 61.12 0.18
N ASN A 2 2.68 59.84 -0.21
CA ASN A 2 3.26 58.66 0.43
C ASN A 2 2.47 57.93 1.53
N SER A 3 1.73 56.92 1.07
CA SER A 3 1.45 55.66 1.76
C SER A 3 2.75 54.96 2.22
N PRO A 4 2.63 54.01 3.17
CA PRO A 4 2.90 52.63 2.75
C PRO A 4 1.87 51.62 3.30
N SER A 5 1.44 50.74 2.39
CA SER A 5 0.66 49.52 2.65
C SER A 5 1.50 48.49 3.40
N VAL A 6 1.18 48.23 4.67
CA VAL A 6 1.72 47.07 5.39
C VAL A 6 0.82 45.89 5.08
N SER A 7 1.29 45.04 4.18
CA SER A 7 0.67 43.76 3.86
C SER A 7 1.07 42.76 4.94
N ASP A 8 0.16 42.57 5.89
CA ASP A 8 0.24 41.55 6.91
C ASP A 8 0.01 40.17 6.26
N LYS A 9 1.08 39.58 5.73
CA LYS A 9 1.10 38.19 5.26
C LYS A 9 1.60 37.28 6.38
N THR A 10 0.82 37.17 7.45
CA THR A 10 1.01 36.07 8.40
C THR A 10 0.28 34.83 7.86
N SER A 11 0.93 34.12 6.91
CA SER A 11 0.53 32.76 6.54
C SER A 11 1.08 31.78 7.59
N PRO A 12 0.30 30.79 8.07
CA PRO A 12 0.79 29.81 9.04
C PRO A 12 1.90 28.92 8.43
N PRO A 13 2.80 28.35 9.26
CA PRO A 13 3.90 27.52 8.79
C PRO A 13 3.35 26.25 8.13
N SER A 14 3.55 26.12 6.82
CA SER A 14 3.31 24.88 6.07
C SER A 14 4.40 23.87 6.42
N SER A 15 4.28 23.22 7.57
CA SER A 15 5.17 22.14 8.01
C SER A 15 4.67 20.80 7.46
N SER A 16 4.98 20.50 6.20
CA SER A 16 5.06 19.11 5.74
C SER A 16 6.10 19.00 4.64
N ASN A 17 7.38 19.06 5.02
CA ASN A 17 8.45 18.68 4.13
C ASN A 17 8.29 17.19 3.77
N PRO A 18 8.09 16.81 2.48
CA PRO A 18 7.95 15.41 2.08
C PRO A 18 9.28 14.60 2.12
N VAL A 19 10.37 15.21 2.61
CA VAL A 19 11.72 14.63 2.52
C VAL A 19 12.04 13.70 3.71
N GLU A 20 11.36 13.83 4.85
CA GLU A 20 11.81 13.20 6.11
C GLU A 20 11.48 11.70 6.26
N ASN A 21 10.66 11.10 5.40
CA ASN A 21 10.24 9.70 5.54
C ASN A 21 10.86 8.74 4.50
N ARG A 22 12.08 9.00 4.00
CA ARG A 22 12.72 8.06 3.06
C ARG A 22 13.21 6.79 3.79
N VAL A 23 12.77 5.64 3.33
CA VAL A 23 13.20 4.33 3.83
C VAL A 23 14.35 3.83 2.96
N LYS A 24 15.38 3.27 3.60
CA LYS A 24 16.51 2.62 2.92
C LYS A 24 16.57 1.15 3.36
N LEU A 25 16.48 0.25 2.39
CA LEU A 25 16.66 -1.18 2.61
C LEU A 25 18.08 -1.60 2.20
N ALA A 26 18.53 -2.74 2.71
CA ALA A 26 19.83 -3.27 2.33
C ALA A 26 19.85 -3.56 0.81
N GLY A 27 20.82 -2.96 0.12
CA GLY A 27 20.99 -3.14 -1.33
C GLY A 27 20.04 -2.30 -2.20
N THR A 28 19.26 -1.38 -1.65
CA THR A 28 18.42 -0.45 -2.43
C THR A 28 18.84 1.01 -2.25
N PRO A 29 18.56 1.87 -3.24
CA PRO A 29 18.51 3.32 -2.98
C PRO A 29 17.44 3.64 -1.93
N ALA A 30 17.57 4.79 -1.27
CA ALA A 30 16.52 5.29 -0.39
C ALA A 30 15.28 5.67 -1.22
N PHE A 31 14.10 5.26 -0.80
CA PHE A 31 12.85 5.52 -1.50
C PHE A 31 11.76 6.03 -0.55
N ASP A 32 10.73 6.64 -1.11
CA ASP A 32 9.55 7.05 -0.34
C ASP A 32 8.64 5.82 -0.11
N PRO A 33 8.36 5.41 1.14
CA PRO A 33 7.46 4.30 1.43
C PRO A 33 6.05 4.50 0.87
N ALA A 34 5.58 5.74 0.69
CA ALA A 34 4.28 6.02 0.09
C ALA A 34 4.23 5.71 -1.42
N SER A 35 5.39 5.61 -2.08
CA SER A 35 5.50 5.19 -3.48
C SER A 35 5.38 3.67 -3.68
N VAL A 36 5.30 2.88 -2.61
CA VAL A 36 5.17 1.41 -2.69
C VAL A 36 3.70 1.02 -2.78
N ILE A 37 3.34 0.23 -3.80
CA ILE A 37 1.96 -0.28 -3.99
C ILE A 37 1.75 -1.65 -3.33
N TYR A 38 2.70 -2.57 -3.44
CA TYR A 38 2.68 -3.86 -2.76
C TYR A 38 4.07 -4.50 -2.72
N LEU A 39 4.20 -5.49 -1.85
CA LEU A 39 5.37 -6.35 -1.70
C LEU A 39 5.00 -7.78 -2.08
N GLU A 40 5.92 -8.44 -2.76
CA GLU A 40 5.81 -9.84 -3.15
C GLU A 40 7.00 -10.62 -2.59
N GLY A 41 6.73 -11.57 -1.69
CA GLY A 41 7.74 -12.42 -1.08
C GLY A 41 7.94 -13.72 -1.85
N SER A 42 9.18 -13.99 -2.24
CA SER A 42 9.64 -15.24 -2.83
C SER A 42 10.82 -15.80 -2.03
N GLY A 43 10.54 -16.72 -1.10
CA GLY A 43 11.54 -17.29 -0.20
C GLY A 43 12.23 -16.22 0.66
N ASN A 44 13.55 -16.10 0.50
CA ASN A 44 14.40 -15.13 1.21
C ASN A 44 14.47 -13.76 0.52
N TYR A 45 13.71 -13.57 -0.55
CA TYR A 45 13.70 -12.34 -1.32
C TYR A 45 12.31 -11.69 -1.29
N THR A 46 12.31 -10.37 -1.46
CA THR A 46 11.08 -9.59 -1.61
C THR A 46 11.22 -8.67 -2.81
N ILE A 47 10.21 -8.66 -3.68
CA ILE A 47 10.06 -7.70 -4.76
C ILE A 47 9.18 -6.57 -4.24
N ILE A 48 9.67 -5.36 -4.33
CA ILE A 48 8.96 -4.12 -4.00
C ILE A 48 8.39 -3.59 -5.30
N HIS A 49 7.07 -3.45 -5.37
CA HIS A 49 6.39 -2.89 -6.52
C HIS A 49 6.01 -1.45 -6.21
N PHE A 50 6.45 -0.52 -7.06
CA PHE A 50 6.20 0.92 -6.91
C PHE A 50 5.02 1.39 -7.76
N THR A 51 4.46 2.55 -7.42
CA THR A 51 3.32 3.17 -8.14
C THR A 51 3.66 3.61 -9.55
N ASP A 52 4.93 3.92 -9.82
CA ASP A 52 5.49 4.27 -11.13
C ASP A 52 5.79 3.03 -12.01
N GLY A 53 5.51 1.83 -11.51
CA GLY A 53 5.76 0.57 -12.20
C GLY A 53 7.17 0.01 -12.02
N ARG A 54 8.08 0.75 -11.35
CA ARG A 54 9.40 0.21 -11.00
C ARG A 54 9.27 -0.98 -10.06
N ARG A 55 10.28 -1.84 -10.08
CA ARG A 55 10.39 -3.00 -9.20
C ARG A 55 11.80 -3.10 -8.64
N GLU A 56 11.93 -3.31 -7.35
CA GLU A 56 13.23 -3.52 -6.71
C GLU A 56 13.23 -4.86 -5.95
N LEU A 57 14.25 -5.68 -6.22
CA LEU A 57 14.44 -6.96 -5.53
C LEU A 57 15.38 -6.74 -4.34
N VAL A 58 14.94 -7.16 -3.15
CA VAL A 58 15.76 -7.15 -1.94
C VAL A 58 15.99 -8.56 -1.41
N ALA A 59 17.20 -8.82 -0.94
CA ALA A 59 17.61 -10.08 -0.30
C ALA A 59 17.15 -10.16 1.16
N MET A 60 15.88 -9.81 1.40
CA MET A 60 15.26 -9.80 2.72
C MET A 60 13.89 -10.48 2.63
N THR A 61 13.53 -11.24 3.66
CA THR A 61 12.21 -11.88 3.71
C THR A 61 11.10 -10.84 3.82
N LEU A 62 9.91 -11.17 3.31
CA LEU A 62 8.74 -10.30 3.37
C LEU A 62 8.40 -9.86 4.81
N VAL A 63 8.69 -10.71 5.81
CA VAL A 63 8.49 -10.36 7.23
C VAL A 63 9.33 -9.15 7.61
N VAL A 64 10.61 -9.14 7.21
CA VAL A 64 11.55 -8.09 7.60
C VAL A 64 11.23 -6.80 6.86
N VAL A 65 10.97 -6.87 5.54
CA VAL A 65 10.62 -5.70 4.73
C VAL A 65 9.31 -5.07 5.22
N ALA A 66 8.28 -5.87 5.48
CA ALA A 66 6.99 -5.35 5.95
C ALA A 66 7.08 -4.71 7.35
N LYS A 67 8.01 -5.13 8.21
CA LYS A 67 8.26 -4.46 9.51
C LYS A 67 8.82 -3.04 9.35
N GLN A 68 9.60 -2.81 8.29
CA GLN A 68 10.16 -1.50 7.98
C GLN A 68 9.17 -0.60 7.23
N LEU A 69 8.06 -1.17 6.76
CA LEU A 69 7.01 -0.46 6.04
C LEU A 69 5.64 -0.70 6.72
N PRO A 70 5.42 -0.14 7.93
CA PRO A 70 4.23 -0.44 8.74
C PRO A 70 2.90 0.03 8.11
N ALA A 71 2.96 0.95 7.14
CA ALA A 71 1.80 1.36 6.35
C ALA A 71 1.26 0.23 5.46
N LEU A 72 2.07 -0.78 5.14
CA LEU A 72 1.67 -1.91 4.32
C LEU A 72 1.04 -3.02 5.17
N LEU A 73 -0.12 -3.48 4.71
CA LEU A 73 -0.88 -4.53 5.37
C LEU A 73 -0.53 -5.90 4.79
N ARG A 74 -0.09 -6.83 5.64
CA ARG A 74 0.22 -8.20 5.23
C ARG A 74 -1.04 -9.04 5.05
N VAL A 75 -1.40 -9.28 3.79
CA VAL A 75 -2.61 -10.01 3.39
C VAL A 75 -2.37 -11.50 3.09
N HIS A 76 -1.13 -11.89 2.76
CA HIS A 76 -0.76 -13.26 2.43
C HIS A 76 0.63 -13.62 2.98
N LYS A 77 1.00 -14.91 2.99
CA LYS A 77 2.37 -15.32 3.36
C LYS A 77 3.42 -14.72 2.41
N SER A 78 3.02 -14.49 1.16
CA SER A 78 3.84 -13.96 0.07
C SER A 78 3.44 -12.54 -0.36
N TYR A 79 2.46 -11.88 0.27
CA TYR A 79 2.06 -10.53 -0.15
C TYR A 79 1.73 -9.60 1.03
N ALA A 80 2.19 -8.36 0.91
CA ALA A 80 1.73 -7.22 1.71
C ALA A 80 1.38 -6.07 0.78
N ILE A 81 0.36 -5.28 1.10
CA ILE A 81 -0.21 -4.29 0.17
C ILE A 81 -0.36 -2.93 0.84
N ALA A 82 -0.23 -1.87 0.06
CA ALA A 82 -0.66 -0.54 0.49
C ALA A 82 -2.18 -0.42 0.36
N VAL A 83 -2.85 0.04 1.41
CA VAL A 83 -4.32 0.20 1.44
C VAL A 83 -4.78 1.23 0.41
N THR A 84 -4.00 2.28 0.20
CA THR A 84 -4.22 3.34 -0.80
C THR A 84 -4.15 2.83 -2.25
N GLY A 85 -3.42 1.73 -2.47
CA GLY A 85 -3.26 1.10 -3.78
C GLY A 85 -4.39 0.12 -4.16
N ILE A 86 -5.35 -0.12 -3.25
CA ILE A 86 -6.46 -1.03 -3.49
C ILE A 86 -7.46 -0.37 -4.45
N GLY A 87 -7.78 -1.06 -5.55
CA GLY A 87 -8.83 -0.65 -6.47
C GLY A 87 -10.16 -1.34 -6.17
N HIS A 88 -10.12 -2.65 -5.91
CA HIS A 88 -11.34 -3.42 -5.71
C HIS A 88 -11.12 -4.66 -4.82
N LEU A 89 -12.14 -5.03 -4.06
CA LEU A 89 -12.17 -6.21 -3.19
C LEU A 89 -13.27 -7.16 -3.67
N ARG A 90 -12.92 -8.41 -4.00
CA ARG A 90 -13.89 -9.42 -4.46
C ARG A 90 -13.71 -10.75 -3.74
N TRP A 91 -14.81 -11.36 -3.31
CA TRP A 91 -14.81 -12.77 -2.96
C TRP A 91 -14.84 -13.64 -4.22
N VAL A 92 -13.87 -14.55 -4.36
CA VAL A 92 -13.78 -15.53 -5.45
C VAL A 92 -13.88 -16.94 -4.87
N GLY A 93 -14.66 -17.84 -5.49
CA GLY A 93 -14.71 -19.28 -5.18
C GLY A 93 -14.53 -20.10 -6.46
N LYS A 94 -14.02 -21.34 -6.49
CA LYS A 94 -13.71 -22.35 -5.46
C LYS A 94 -12.26 -22.85 -5.64
N VAL A 95 -11.45 -22.79 -4.59
CA VAL A 95 -10.37 -23.79 -4.34
C VAL A 95 -10.81 -24.55 -3.10
N ASN A 96 -11.21 -25.81 -3.25
CA ASN A 96 -11.75 -26.68 -2.18
C ASN A 96 -12.92 -26.08 -1.37
N SER A 97 -13.97 -25.58 -2.05
CA SER A 97 -15.23 -25.14 -1.41
C SER A 97 -15.11 -23.99 -0.39
N LYS A 98 -13.99 -23.27 -0.34
CA LYS A 98 -13.79 -22.09 0.51
C LYS A 98 -13.69 -20.82 -0.34
N ARG A 99 -14.32 -19.73 0.11
CA ARG A 99 -14.24 -18.41 -0.51
C ARG A 99 -12.87 -17.80 -0.22
N ALA A 100 -12.14 -17.39 -1.26
CA ALA A 100 -10.90 -16.63 -1.14
C ALA A 100 -11.20 -15.14 -1.41
N LEU A 101 -10.70 -14.25 -0.57
CA LEU A 101 -10.77 -12.82 -0.83
C LEU A 101 -9.64 -12.47 -1.79
N VAL A 102 -9.98 -11.86 -2.93
CA VAL A 102 -9.03 -11.38 -3.94
C VAL A 102 -9.08 -9.85 -3.95
N ILE A 103 -7.90 -9.26 -3.92
CA ILE A 103 -7.69 -7.81 -3.94
C ILE A 103 -7.16 -7.47 -5.32
N THR A 104 -7.88 -6.62 -6.03
CA THR A 104 -7.39 -6.03 -7.27
C THR A 104 -6.78 -4.68 -6.93
N MET A 105 -5.48 -4.57 -7.15
CA MET A 105 -4.72 -3.33 -7.01
C MET A 105 -5.02 -2.40 -8.19
N ARG A 106 -4.76 -1.09 -8.04
CA ARG A 106 -4.98 -0.09 -9.10
C ARG A 106 -4.20 -0.38 -10.38
N ASN A 107 -3.03 -1.00 -10.25
CA ASN A 107 -2.22 -1.49 -11.38
C ASN A 107 -2.71 -2.83 -11.96
N GLN A 108 -3.96 -3.23 -11.68
CA GLN A 108 -4.58 -4.49 -12.11
C GLN A 108 -3.96 -5.77 -11.52
N ALA A 109 -2.96 -5.68 -10.63
CA ALA A 109 -2.42 -6.85 -9.96
C ALA A 109 -3.50 -7.49 -9.06
N GLN A 110 -3.66 -8.81 -9.16
CA GLN A 110 -4.61 -9.58 -8.36
C GLN A 110 -3.88 -10.32 -7.25
N ILE A 111 -4.17 -9.96 -6.00
CA ILE A 111 -3.53 -10.50 -4.81
C ILE A 111 -4.56 -11.28 -4.00
N ALA A 112 -4.33 -12.58 -3.84
CA ALA A 112 -5.17 -13.42 -2.99
C ALA A 112 -4.81 -13.21 -1.50
N VAL A 113 -5.81 -12.93 -0.68
CA VAL A 113 -5.70 -12.92 0.78
C VAL A 113 -5.61 -14.36 1.27
N SER A 114 -4.80 -14.59 2.31
CA SER A 114 -4.65 -15.91 2.92
C SER A 114 -6.00 -16.54 3.27
N ARG A 115 -6.21 -17.77 2.83
CA ARG A 115 -7.42 -18.59 3.10
C ARG A 115 -7.78 -18.65 4.59
N ARG A 116 -6.78 -18.67 5.48
CA ARG A 116 -6.98 -18.72 6.94
C ARG A 116 -7.34 -17.37 7.54
N ARG A 117 -6.99 -16.27 6.87
CA ARG A 117 -7.20 -14.89 7.36
C ARG A 117 -8.26 -14.12 6.59
N GLY A 118 -8.77 -14.62 5.46
CA GLY A 118 -9.72 -13.89 4.62
C GLY A 118 -10.95 -13.40 5.37
N ALA A 119 -11.55 -14.26 6.21
CA ALA A 119 -12.71 -13.89 7.03
C ALA A 119 -12.38 -12.83 8.09
N GLN A 120 -11.19 -12.88 8.69
CA GLN A 120 -10.74 -11.90 9.69
C GLN A 120 -10.28 -10.58 9.07
N MET A 121 -9.72 -10.63 7.85
CA MET A 121 -9.17 -9.45 7.17
C MET A 121 -10.21 -8.69 6.37
N ALA A 122 -11.29 -9.34 5.93
CA ALA A 122 -12.38 -8.68 5.21
C ALA A 122 -12.94 -7.43 5.95
N PRO A 123 -13.33 -7.50 7.24
CA PRO A 123 -13.80 -6.32 7.96
C PRO A 123 -12.70 -5.25 8.11
N VAL A 124 -11.46 -5.64 8.41
CA VAL A 124 -10.33 -4.70 8.56
C VAL A 124 -10.03 -3.98 7.26
N LEU A 125 -10.04 -4.70 6.13
CA LEU A 125 -9.81 -4.14 4.80
C LEU A 125 -10.94 -3.20 4.42
N SER A 126 -12.21 -3.59 4.64
CA SER A 126 -13.36 -2.73 4.33
C SER A 126 -13.35 -1.46 5.18
N GLN A 127 -13.08 -1.56 6.49
CA GLN A 127 -13.00 -0.39 7.38
C GLN A 127 -11.86 0.56 7.01
N ARG A 128 -10.69 0.03 6.62
CA ARG A 128 -9.52 0.85 6.27
C ARG A 128 -9.58 1.44 4.86
N THR A 129 -10.30 0.81 3.94
CA THR A 129 -10.41 1.28 2.54
C THR A 129 -11.68 2.07 2.26
N GLY A 130 -12.73 1.89 3.07
CA GLY A 130 -14.08 2.34 2.73
C GLY A 130 -14.69 1.59 1.53
N ILE A 131 -14.02 0.56 1.00
CA ILE A 131 -14.50 -0.20 -0.16
C ILE A 131 -15.48 -1.29 0.32
N ILE A 132 -16.64 -1.33 -0.33
CA ILE A 132 -17.64 -2.38 -0.14
C ILE A 132 -17.19 -3.61 -0.92
N ILE A 133 -17.08 -4.75 -0.24
CA ILE A 133 -16.64 -6.00 -0.87
C ILE A 133 -17.68 -6.45 -1.90
N GLY A 134 -17.25 -6.65 -3.14
CA GLY A 134 -18.12 -7.06 -4.25
C GLY A 134 -18.62 -5.92 -5.14
N GLN A 135 -18.31 -4.66 -4.84
CA GLN A 135 -18.56 -3.53 -5.75
C GLN A 135 -17.25 -2.89 -6.22
N PRO A 136 -17.01 -2.79 -7.55
CA PRO A 136 -15.85 -2.05 -8.07
C PRO A 136 -15.90 -0.60 -7.61
N LEU A 137 -14.77 -0.07 -7.17
CA LEU A 137 -14.59 1.37 -7.01
C LEU A 137 -14.91 1.99 -8.38
N ALA A 138 -15.99 2.77 -8.44
CA ALA A 138 -16.43 3.43 -9.66
C ALA A 138 -15.24 4.19 -10.26
N LYS A 139 -14.97 3.94 -11.55
CA LYS A 139 -13.95 4.66 -12.31
C LYS A 139 -14.17 6.16 -12.12
N MET A 140 -13.17 6.84 -11.57
CA MET A 140 -12.98 8.28 -11.80
C MET A 140 -12.07 8.43 -13.02
#